data_AF-A0A166MM13-F1
#
_entry.id   AF-A0A166MM13-F1
#
_cell.length_a   1.000
_cell.length_b   1.000
_cell.length_c   1.000
_cell.angle_alpha   90.00
_cell.angle_beta   90.00
_cell.angle_gamma   90.00
#
_symmetry.space_group_name_H-M   'P 1'
#
loop_
_entity.id
_entity.type
_entity.pdbx_description
1 polymer ?
#
loop_
_entity_poly.entity_id
_entity_poly.type
_entity_poly.pdbx_seq_one_letter_code
_entity_poly.pdbx_strand_id
1 'polypeptide(L)' 'GCVEQKPDMMLFELRRELNSICGIDAGENTISRCLKRRGYTRKKVCGRFPLSYLIVP' A
#
# COMPACT_ATOMS: atom_id res chain seq x y z
N GLY A 1 2.12 18.52 -0.74
CA GLY A 1 3.32 17.65 -0.62
C GLY A 1 3.16 16.78 0.60
N CYS A 2 4.03 15.78 0.75
CA CYS A 2 4.15 14.88 1.92
C CYS A 2 3.28 13.62 1.88
N VAL A 3 3.64 12.69 0.99
CA VAL A 3 3.75 11.28 1.41
C VAL A 3 5.21 10.95 1.21
N GLU A 4 5.97 10.89 2.30
CA GLU A 4 7.35 10.38 2.23
C GLU A 4 7.28 8.98 1.62
N GLN A 5 7.92 8.82 0.47
CA GLN A 5 7.98 7.56 -0.24
C GLN A 5 8.86 6.62 0.57
N LYS A 6 8.25 5.81 1.44
CA LYS A 6 8.88 4.59 1.95
C LYS A 6 8.62 3.49 0.92
N PRO A 7 9.62 3.12 0.09
CA PRO A 7 9.43 2.26 -1.08
C PRO A 7 9.37 0.76 -0.73
N ASP A 8 9.20 0.41 0.55
CA ASP A 8 9.17 -0.97 1.05
C ASP A 8 8.03 -1.17 2.07
N MET A 9 6.87 -0.57 1.81
CA MET A 9 5.70 -0.73 2.68
C MET A 9 4.77 -1.82 2.14
N MET A 10 4.28 -2.69 3.02
CA MET A 10 3.27 -3.67 2.65
C MET A 10 1.89 -3.00 2.50
N LEU A 11 1.06 -3.53 1.61
CA LEU A 11 -0.28 -2.99 1.34
C LEU A 11 -1.16 -2.90 2.59
N PHE A 12 -1.06 -3.88 3.49
CA PHE A 12 -1.81 -3.88 4.75
C PHE A 12 -1.32 -2.78 5.70
N GLU A 13 -0.02 -2.48 5.71
CA GLU A 13 0.57 -1.41 6.52
C GLU A 13 0.11 -0.06 6.01
N LEU A 14 0.11 0.13 4.69
CA LEU A 14 -0.43 1.35 4.08
C LEU A 14 -1.92 1.54 4.42
N ARG A 15 -2.71 0.47 4.38
CA ARG A 15 -4.13 0.54 4.81
C ARG A 15 -4.23 0.96 6.28
N ARG A 16 -3.43 0.37 7.16
CA ARG A 16 -3.42 0.68 8.58
C ARG A 16 -3.03 2.14 8.83
N GLU A 17 -2.03 2.66 8.12
CA GLU A 17 -1.63 4.06 8.24
C GLU A 17 -2.68 5.03 7.68
N LEU A 18 -3.30 4.71 6.55
CA LEU A 18 -4.40 5.52 6.01
C LEU A 18 -5.58 5.62 6.98
N ASN A 19 -5.89 4.52 7.67
CA ASN A 19 -6.91 4.52 8.70
C ASN A 19 -6.46 5.30 9.95
N SER A 20 -5.24 5.05 10.44
CA SER A 20 -4.73 5.65 11.67
C SER A 20 -4.45 7.15 11.57
N ILE A 21 -3.95 7.63 10.42
CA ILE A 21 -3.53 9.02 10.23
C ILE A 21 -4.65 9.85 9.63
N CYS A 22 -5.36 9.28 8.64
CA CYS A 22 -6.36 10.03 7.88
C CYS A 22 -7.81 9.64 8.22
N GLY A 23 -8.04 8.61 9.05
CA GLY A 23 -9.39 8.08 9.31
C GLY A 23 -10.01 7.37 8.09
N ILE A 24 -9.22 7.05 7.07
CA ILE A 24 -9.72 6.50 5.80
C ILE A 24 -9.63 4.97 5.85
N ASP A 25 -10.78 4.29 5.95
CA ASP A 25 -10.86 2.85 5.68
C ASP A 25 -11.04 2.59 4.17
N ALA A 26 -9.92 2.56 3.46
CA ALA A 26 -9.89 2.20 2.06
C ALA A 26 -9.67 0.69 1.89
N GLY A 27 -10.55 0.03 1.14
CA GLY A 27 -10.33 -1.36 0.73
C GLY A 27 -9.06 -1.51 -0.11
N GLU A 28 -8.44 -2.70 -0.06
CA GLU A 28 -7.19 -2.99 -0.78
C GLU A 28 -7.27 -2.69 -2.28
N ASN A 29 -8.43 -2.91 -2.89
CA ASN A 29 -8.69 -2.59 -4.29
C ASN A 29 -8.62 -1.07 -4.56
N THR A 30 -9.13 -0.25 -3.65
CA THR A 30 -9.07 1.22 -3.77
C THR A 30 -7.65 1.70 -3.64
N ILE A 31 -6.93 1.23 -2.62
CA ILE A 31 -5.51 1.56 -2.39
C ILE A 31 -4.68 1.14 -3.61
N SER A 32 -4.88 -0.08 -4.11
CA SER A 32 -4.25 -0.59 -5.33
C SER A 32 -4.47 0.31 -6.53
N ARG A 33 -5.71 0.74 -6.79
CA ARG A 33 -6.02 1.62 -7.92
C ARG A 33 -5.37 3.00 -7.76
N CYS A 34 -5.36 3.54 -6.55
CA CYS A 34 -4.70 4.81 -6.24
C CYS A 34 -3.18 4.74 -6.44
N LEU A 35 -2.55 3.68 -5.96
CA LEU A 35 -1.12 3.42 -6.15
C LEU A 35 -0.77 3.32 -7.64
N LYS A 36 -1.52 2.51 -8.41
CA LYS A 36 -1.31 2.38 -9.85
C LYS A 36 -1.48 3.71 -10.59
N ARG A 37 -2.48 4.51 -10.23
CA ARG A 37 -2.69 5.87 -10.81
C ARG A 37 -1.54 6.83 -10.51
N ARG A 38 -0.80 6.61 -9.43
CA ARG A 38 0.36 7.40 -9.03
C ARG A 38 1.69 6.84 -9.54
N GLY A 39 1.67 5.78 -10.35
CA GLY A 39 2.87 5.17 -10.94
C GLY A 39 3.47 4.02 -10.13
N TYR A 40 2.99 3.75 -8.92
CA TYR A 40 3.51 2.66 -8.09
C TYR A 40 3.09 1.31 -8.65
N THR A 41 4.02 0.36 -8.60
CA THR A 41 3.75 -1.05 -8.89
C THR A 41 3.78 -1.87 -7.61
N ARG A 42 3.24 -3.09 -7.65
CA ARG A 42 3.20 -3.98 -6.48
C ARG A 42 3.93 -5.26 -6.84
N LYS A 43 4.88 -5.67 -6.00
CA LYS A 43 5.49 -6.98 -6.07
C LYS A 43 4.74 -7.91 -5.12
N LYS A 44 4.28 -9.05 -5.65
CA LYS A 44 3.74 -10.11 -4.81
C LYS A 44 4.92 -10.73 -4.07
N VAL A 45 4.92 -10.60 -2.74
CA VAL A 45 5.93 -11.24 -1.91
C VAL A 45 5.40 -12.61 -1.55
N CYS A 46 5.97 -13.66 -2.15
CA CYS A 46 5.74 -15.03 -1.72
C CYS A 46 6.53 -15.28 -0.42
N GLY A 47 6.01 -14.78 0.70
CA GLY A 47 6.44 -15.15 2.05
C GLY A 47 5.51 -16.19 2.66
N ARG A 48 5.78 -16.62 3.90
CA ARG A 48 4.90 -17.52 4.69
C ARG A 48 3.45 -17.03 4.86
N PHE A 49 3.14 -15.80 4.44
CA PHE A 49 1.80 -15.22 4.50
C PHE A 49 1.22 -15.06 3.09
N PRO A 50 0.03 -15.63 2.79
CA PRO A 50 -0.51 -15.72 1.43
C PRO A 50 -0.97 -14.38 0.80
N LEU A 51 -0.87 -13.24 1.50
CA LEU A 51 -1.46 -11.96 1.09
C LEU A 51 -0.50 -10.73 1.19
N SER A 52 0.81 -10.94 1.25
CA SER A 52 1.78 -9.83 1.31
C SER A 52 2.10 -9.26 -0.09
N TYR A 53 1.64 -8.03 -0.35
CA TYR A 53 2.07 -7.22 -1.50
C TYR A 53 2.97 -6.08 -1.02
N LEU A 54 4.16 -5.96 -1.59
CA LEU A 54 5.09 -4.86 -1.34
C LEU A 54 4.92 -3.80 -2.43
N ILE A 55 4.77 -2.55 -2.01
CA ILE A 55 4.59 -1.40 -2.90
C ILE A 55 5.96 -0.90 -3.31
N VAL A 56 6.23 -0.84 -4.61
CA VAL A 56 7.49 -0.32 -5.17
C VAL A 56 7.22 0.91 -6.06
N PRO A 57 8.12 1.89 -6.11
CA PRO A 57 8.01 3.05 -7.00
C PRO A 57 8.10 2.67 -8.48
#